data_AF-A0A0M0GRE0-F1
#
_entry.id   AF-A0A0M0GRE0-F1
#
_cell.length_a   1.000
_cell.length_b   1.000
_cell.length_c   1.000
_cell.angle_alpha   90.00
_cell.angle_beta   90.00
_cell.angle_gamma   90.00
#
_symmetry.space_group_name_H-M   'P 1'
#
loop_
_entity.id
_entity.type
_entity.pdbx_description
1 polymer ?
#
loop_
_entity_poly.entity_id
_entity_poly.type
_entity_poly.pdbx_seq_one_letter_code
_entity_poly.pdbx_strand_id
1 'polypeptide(L)'
;MRRYQVYWIAEEFAQHFYGRERMFHQLFNEMESSTGELHTIISKQVEYITRPIPYLPTRRFIQNELLSVQGSGWDDDRAMIQQESSGVSLELKERALTIHAWGLDESEYIFFEILRRHMGYLLAVDIQNERFGWLKPIKQRKFIY
;
A
#
# COMPACT_ATOMS: atom_id res chain seq x y z
N MET A 1 14.63 3.86 8.29
CA MET A 1 14.16 2.95 7.22
C MET A 1 12.65 2.94 7.28
N ARG A 2 11.96 3.03 6.15
CA ARG A 2 10.49 3.11 6.08
C ARG A 2 9.96 1.88 5.37
N ARG A 3 8.89 1.28 5.89
CA ARG A 3 8.27 0.09 5.31
C ARG A 3 6.76 0.27 5.32
N TYR A 4 6.19 0.42 4.13
CA TYR A 4 4.76 0.55 3.95
C TYR A 4 4.18 -0.74 3.40
N GLN A 5 3.13 -1.23 4.06
CA GLN A 5 2.19 -2.16 3.46
C GLN A 5 1.07 -1.34 2.82
N VAL A 6 0.80 -1.57 1.54
CA VAL A 6 -0.26 -0.90 0.80
C VAL A 6 -1.35 -1.92 0.50
N TYR A 7 -2.52 -1.71 1.08
CA TYR A 7 -3.67 -2.58 0.93
C TYR A 7 -4.70 -1.95 -0.01
N TRP A 8 -5.31 -2.78 -0.87
CA TRP A 8 -6.45 -2.36 -1.65
C TRP A 8 -7.73 -2.59 -0.85
N ILE A 9 -8.26 -1.55 -0.22
CA ILE A 9 -9.45 -1.66 0.62
C ILE A 9 -10.69 -1.73 -0.27
N ALA A 10 -11.63 -2.64 0.04
CA ALA A 10 -12.89 -2.67 -0.68
C ALA A 10 -13.67 -1.36 -0.44
N GLU A 11 -14.30 -0.87 -1.49
CA GLU A 11 -14.91 0.47 -1.54
C GLU A 11 -15.88 0.74 -0.39
N GLU A 12 -16.71 -0.25 -0.04
CA GLU A 12 -17.68 -0.19 1.05
C GLU A 12 -17.01 0.11 2.41
N PHE A 13 -15.86 -0.51 2.70
CA PHE A 13 -15.12 -0.27 3.93
C PHE A 13 -14.33 1.03 3.85
N ALA A 14 -13.76 1.35 2.69
CA ALA A 14 -13.03 2.59 2.48
C ALA A 14 -13.94 3.81 2.72
N GLN A 15 -15.17 3.77 2.19
CA GLN A 15 -16.17 4.82 2.41
C GLN A 15 -16.67 4.84 3.85
N HIS A 16 -16.94 3.68 4.45
CA HIS A 16 -17.43 3.59 5.83
C HIS A 16 -16.40 4.07 6.86
N PHE A 17 -15.11 3.77 6.65
CA PHE A 17 -14.03 4.09 7.60
C PHE A 17 -13.19 5.30 7.20
N TYR A 18 -13.63 6.09 6.23
CA TYR A 18 -12.99 7.36 5.92
C TYR A 18 -13.03 8.31 7.12
N GLY A 19 -11.89 8.91 7.46
CA GLY A 19 -11.69 9.70 8.68
C GLY A 19 -11.49 8.86 9.95
N ARG A 20 -11.48 7.53 9.84
CA ARG A 20 -11.24 6.56 10.92
C ARG A 20 -10.16 5.56 10.55
N GLU A 21 -9.16 6.01 9.79
CA GLU A 21 -8.08 5.18 9.23
C GLU A 21 -7.28 4.46 10.32
N ARG A 22 -7.24 5.03 11.54
CA ARG A 22 -6.61 4.40 12.71
C ARG A 22 -7.14 3.00 13.01
N MET A 23 -8.40 2.70 12.69
CA MET A 23 -8.97 1.36 12.89
C MET A 23 -8.30 0.32 11.98
N PHE A 24 -7.99 0.69 10.72
CA PHE A 24 -7.22 -0.19 9.84
C PHE A 24 -5.80 -0.38 10.35
N HIS A 25 -5.14 0.70 10.79
CA HIS A 25 -3.80 0.61 11.36
C HIS A 25 -3.76 -0.36 12.56
N GLN A 26 -4.73 -0.25 13.48
CA GLN A 26 -4.87 -1.16 14.62
C GLN A 26 -5.05 -2.61 14.16
N LEU A 27 -5.99 -2.87 13.23
CA LEU A 27 -6.25 -4.21 12.72
C LEU A 27 -5.01 -4.84 12.08
N PHE A 28 -4.26 -4.10 11.26
CA PHE A 28 -3.04 -4.62 10.64
C PHE A 28 -1.91 -4.84 11.63
N ASN A 29 -1.77 -3.96 12.64
CA ASN A 29 -0.82 -4.16 13.72
C ASN A 29 -1.17 -5.39 14.58
N GLU A 30 -2.46 -5.62 14.85
CA GLU A 30 -2.94 -6.83 15.53
C GLU A 30 -2.70 -8.08 14.68
N MET A 31 -2.86 -8.00 13.35
CA MET A 31 -2.53 -9.11 12.45
C MET A 31 -1.05 -9.49 12.53
N GLU A 32 -0.12 -8.52 12.53
CA GLU A 32 1.33 -8.78 12.64
C GLU A 32 1.76 -9.31 14.01
N SER A 33 1.06 -8.93 15.09
CA SER A 33 1.41 -9.30 16.47
C SER A 33 0.67 -10.52 17.01
N SER A 34 -0.43 -10.93 16.38
CA SER A 34 -1.24 -12.07 16.81
C SER A 34 -0.64 -13.42 16.43
N THR A 35 -1.02 -14.46 17.18
CA THR A 35 -0.62 -15.85 16.91
C THR A 35 -1.81 -16.81 17.10
N GLY A 36 -1.66 -18.05 16.60
CA GLY A 36 -2.66 -19.10 16.79
C GLY A 36 -4.03 -18.80 16.17
N GLU A 37 -5.09 -19.10 16.93
CA GLU A 37 -6.48 -18.91 16.47
C GLU A 37 -6.81 -17.44 16.22
N LEU A 38 -6.33 -16.54 17.08
CA LEU A 38 -6.56 -15.10 16.94
C LEU A 38 -5.99 -14.58 15.61
N HIS A 39 -4.79 -15.01 15.23
CA HIS A 39 -4.19 -14.66 13.95
C HIS A 39 -5.03 -15.12 12.77
N THR A 40 -5.61 -16.32 12.87
CA THR A 40 -6.50 -16.86 11.82
C THR A 40 -7.77 -16.02 11.68
N ILE A 41 -8.37 -15.60 12.80
CA ILE A 41 -9.58 -14.76 12.81
C ILE A 41 -9.28 -13.38 12.21
N ILE A 42 -8.21 -12.72 12.66
CA ILE A 42 -7.82 -11.39 12.18
C ILE A 42 -7.44 -11.45 10.70
N SER A 43 -6.71 -12.48 10.27
CA SER A 43 -6.35 -12.66 8.86
C SER A 43 -7.59 -12.74 7.96
N LYS A 44 -8.64 -13.44 8.41
CA LYS A 44 -9.93 -13.49 7.69
C LYS A 44 -10.63 -12.14 7.64
N GLN A 45 -10.53 -11.32 8.69
CA GLN A 45 -11.07 -9.96 8.69
C GLN A 45 -10.33 -9.08 7.71
N VAL A 46 -9.00 -9.13 7.72
CA VAL A 46 -8.16 -8.43 6.73
C VAL A 46 -8.48 -8.92 5.31
N GLU A 47 -8.68 -10.22 5.14
CA GLU A 47 -9.08 -10.80 3.86
C GLU A 47 -10.42 -10.26 3.37
N TYR A 48 -11.39 -10.19 4.27
CA TYR A 48 -12.74 -9.74 3.96
C TYR A 48 -12.80 -8.26 3.55
N ILE A 49 -12.01 -7.40 4.20
CA ILE A 49 -12.03 -5.95 3.93
C ILE A 49 -11.11 -5.51 2.79
N THR A 50 -10.23 -6.39 2.30
CA THR A 50 -9.25 -6.07 1.24
C THR A 50 -9.54 -6.84 -0.04
N ARG A 51 -9.17 -6.26 -1.18
CA ARG A 51 -9.25 -6.87 -2.51
C ARG A 51 -7.88 -7.45 -2.88
N PRO A 52 -7.85 -8.57 -3.62
CA PRO A 52 -6.60 -9.09 -4.14
C PRO A 52 -5.96 -8.09 -5.12
N ILE A 53 -4.64 -8.00 -5.10
CA ILE A 53 -3.88 -7.18 -6.03
C ILE A 53 -3.86 -7.90 -7.40
N PRO A 54 -4.32 -7.26 -8.49
CA PRO A 54 -4.35 -7.87 -9.80
C PRO A 54 -2.92 -7.88 -10.36
N TYR A 55 -2.17 -8.95 -10.06
CA TYR A 55 -0.72 -9.01 -10.27
C TYR A 55 -0.27 -8.58 -11.68
N LEU A 56 -0.83 -9.18 -12.73
CA LEU A 56 -0.40 -8.89 -14.11
C LEU A 56 -0.71 -7.43 -14.55
N PRO A 57 -1.94 -6.90 -14.38
CA PRO A 57 -2.20 -5.48 -14.62
C PRO A 57 -1.30 -4.56 -13.80
N THR A 58 -1.11 -4.87 -12.50
CA THR A 58 -0.30 -4.06 -11.59
C THR A 58 1.16 -4.00 -12.03
N ARG A 59 1.76 -5.16 -12.30
CA ARG A 59 3.12 -5.26 -12.83
C ARG A 59 3.28 -4.45 -14.11
N ARG A 60 2.36 -4.59 -15.06
CA ARG A 60 2.43 -3.89 -16.37
C ARG A 60 2.42 -2.38 -16.22
N PHE A 61 1.51 -1.80 -15.43
CA PHE A 61 1.48 -0.34 -15.30
C PHE A 61 2.70 0.21 -14.55
N ILE A 62 3.19 -0.49 -13.51
CA ILE A 62 4.40 -0.06 -12.80
C ILE A 62 5.60 -0.10 -13.73
N GLN A 63 5.78 -1.19 -14.49
CA GLN A 63 6.86 -1.30 -15.49
C GLN A 63 6.82 -0.15 -16.49
N ASN A 64 5.64 0.17 -17.03
CA ASN A 64 5.49 1.26 -17.99
C ASN A 64 5.85 2.63 -17.40
N GLU A 65 5.43 2.92 -16.17
CA GLU A 65 5.76 4.19 -15.49
C GLU A 65 7.27 4.29 -15.20
N LEU A 66 7.90 3.18 -14.80
CA LEU A 66 9.33 3.14 -14.49
C LEU A 66 10.24 3.37 -15.70
N LEU A 67 9.79 3.12 -16.93
CA LEU A 67 10.57 3.43 -18.14
C LEU A 67 11.03 4.90 -18.20
N SER A 68 10.29 5.80 -17.55
CA SER A 68 10.59 7.23 -17.48
C SER A 68 11.43 7.64 -16.25
N VAL A 69 11.71 6.71 -15.34
CA VAL A 69 12.38 6.98 -14.06
C VAL A 69 13.84 6.52 -14.13
N GLN A 70 14.77 7.45 -13.99
CA GLN A 70 16.20 7.16 -13.98
C GLN A 70 16.58 6.30 -12.77
N GLY A 71 17.47 5.32 -12.98
CA GLY A 71 17.93 4.40 -11.92
C GLY A 71 16.86 3.38 -11.52
N SER A 72 15.78 3.27 -12.27
CA SER A 72 14.77 2.24 -12.07
C SER A 72 15.17 0.90 -12.69
N GLY A 73 14.67 -0.17 -12.10
CA GLY A 73 14.88 -1.53 -12.55
C GLY A 73 13.78 -2.45 -12.05
N TRP A 74 13.77 -3.66 -12.58
CA TRP A 74 12.86 -4.72 -12.18
C TRP A 74 13.65 -6.01 -11.98
N ASP A 75 13.52 -6.61 -10.81
CA ASP A 75 14.13 -7.89 -10.47
C ASP A 75 13.03 -8.83 -9.97
N ASP A 76 12.74 -9.88 -10.74
CA ASP A 76 11.69 -10.87 -10.46
C ASP A 76 10.31 -10.26 -10.13
N ASP A 77 9.94 -10.21 -8.85
CA ASP A 77 8.69 -9.63 -8.31
C ASP A 77 8.86 -8.26 -7.65
N ARG A 78 10.04 -7.65 -7.79
CA ARG A 78 10.43 -6.41 -7.13
C ARG A 78 10.80 -5.32 -8.13
N ALA A 79 10.06 -4.22 -8.09
CA ALA A 79 10.47 -2.97 -8.71
C ALA A 79 11.46 -2.24 -7.81
N MET A 80 12.50 -1.63 -8.37
CA MET A 80 13.50 -0.90 -7.59
C MET A 80 13.86 0.42 -8.26
N ILE A 81 14.16 1.43 -7.45
CA ILE A 81 14.77 2.70 -7.87
C ILE A 81 15.94 2.93 -6.92
N GLN A 82 17.15 2.98 -7.45
CA GLN A 82 18.36 3.12 -6.64
C GLN A 82 19.16 4.36 -7.03
N GLN A 83 19.56 5.12 -6.01
CA GLN A 83 20.49 6.23 -6.09
C GLN A 83 21.73 5.92 -5.23
N GLU A 84 22.72 6.82 -5.21
CA GLU A 84 24.01 6.57 -4.56
C GLU A 84 23.90 6.20 -3.07
N SER A 85 22.97 6.81 -2.33
CA SER A 85 22.79 6.60 -0.88
C SER A 85 21.33 6.42 -0.43
N SER A 86 20.39 6.46 -1.36
CA SER A 86 18.95 6.33 -1.11
C SER A 86 18.31 5.43 -2.16
N GLY A 87 17.12 4.95 -1.87
CA GLY A 87 16.38 4.16 -2.83
C GLY A 87 15.08 3.65 -2.27
N VAL A 88 14.34 2.99 -3.14
CA VAL A 88 13.06 2.40 -2.82
C VAL A 88 12.85 1.13 -3.63
N SER A 89 12.21 0.15 -3.01
CA SER A 89 11.69 -1.02 -3.70
C SER A 89 10.21 -1.21 -3.44
N LEU A 90 9.53 -1.85 -4.40
CA LEU A 90 8.15 -2.26 -4.30
C LEU A 90 8.05 -3.74 -4.65
N GLU A 91 7.46 -4.52 -3.75
CA GLU A 91 7.16 -5.95 -3.93
C GLU A 91 5.66 -6.14 -4.15
N LEU A 92 5.30 -6.99 -5.10
CA LEU A 92 3.91 -7.40 -5.32
C LEU A 92 3.63 -8.68 -4.55
N LYS A 93 2.61 -8.66 -3.70
CA LYS A 93 2.04 -9.86 -3.06
C LYS A 93 0.56 -9.93 -3.39
N GLU A 94 -0.04 -11.10 -3.18
CA GLU A 94 -1.44 -11.34 -3.53
C GLU A 94 -2.41 -10.36 -2.85
N ARG A 95 -2.13 -9.99 -1.60
CA ARG A 95 -3.05 -9.22 -0.74
C ARG A 95 -2.59 -7.79 -0.44
N ALA A 96 -1.34 -7.47 -0.71
CA ALA A 96 -0.75 -6.18 -0.41
C ALA A 96 0.47 -5.92 -1.31
N LEU A 97 0.83 -4.65 -1.44
CA LEU A 97 2.13 -4.25 -1.98
C LEU A 97 3.03 -3.87 -0.80
N THR A 98 4.29 -4.27 -0.82
CA THR A 98 5.24 -3.84 0.21
C THR A 98 6.23 -2.84 -0.38
N ILE A 99 6.26 -1.62 0.13
CA ILE A 99 7.23 -0.59 -0.26
C ILE A 99 8.29 -0.48 0.83
N HIS A 100 9.55 -0.62 0.45
CA HIS A 100 10.70 -0.45 1.34
C HIS A 100 11.52 0.74 0.86
N ALA A 101 11.65 1.78 1.69
CA ALA A 101 12.46 2.95 1.38
C ALA A 101 13.60 3.12 2.39
N TRP A 102 14.77 3.47 1.88
CA TRP A 102 15.99 3.73 2.66
C TRP A 102 16.66 5.03 2.19
N GLY A 103 17.53 5.57 3.05
CA GLY A 103 18.04 6.93 2.91
C GLY A 103 17.08 7.97 3.49
N LEU A 104 17.45 9.24 3.29
CA LEU A 104 16.73 10.40 3.83
C LEU A 104 15.69 10.99 2.86
N ASP A 105 15.78 10.64 1.58
CA ASP A 105 14.90 11.19 0.55
C ASP A 105 13.49 10.59 0.61
N GLU A 106 12.50 11.29 0.08
CA GLU A 106 11.11 10.86 -0.01
C GLU A 106 10.86 9.96 -1.25
N SER A 107 11.74 8.98 -1.48
CA SER A 107 11.70 8.11 -2.67
C SER A 107 10.45 7.23 -2.74
N GLU A 108 9.82 6.91 -1.61
CA GLU A 108 8.55 6.17 -1.53
C GLU A 108 7.40 6.84 -2.29
N TYR A 109 7.44 8.17 -2.42
CA TYR A 109 6.37 8.91 -3.08
C TYR A 109 6.29 8.61 -4.58
N ILE A 110 7.38 8.18 -5.22
CA ILE A 110 7.35 7.77 -6.63
C ILE A 110 6.37 6.61 -6.81
N PHE A 111 6.46 5.58 -5.97
CA PHE A 111 5.54 4.45 -6.01
C PHE A 111 4.14 4.83 -5.54
N PHE A 112 4.00 5.67 -4.51
CA PHE A 112 2.68 6.16 -4.10
C PHE A 112 1.96 6.90 -5.23
N GLU A 113 2.66 7.74 -5.99
CA GLU A 113 2.07 8.48 -7.12
C GLU A 113 1.73 7.60 -8.31
N ILE A 114 2.54 6.58 -8.60
CA ILE A 114 2.21 5.55 -9.60
C ILE A 114 0.93 4.82 -9.18
N LEU A 115 0.91 4.28 -7.96
CA LEU A 115 -0.24 3.52 -7.44
C LEU A 115 -1.53 4.36 -7.37
N ARG A 116 -1.43 5.61 -6.92
CA ARG A 116 -2.55 6.57 -6.83
C ARG A 116 -3.25 6.82 -8.16
N ARG A 117 -2.50 6.82 -9.27
CA ARG A 117 -3.02 7.06 -10.64
C ARG A 117 -3.75 5.85 -11.21
N HIS A 118 -3.33 4.64 -10.87
CA HIS A 118 -3.84 3.42 -11.48
C HIS A 118 -4.82 2.62 -10.61
N MET A 119 -4.81 2.81 -9.29
CA MET A 119 -5.63 2.03 -8.36
C MET A 119 -6.47 2.94 -7.45
N GLY A 120 -7.69 2.51 -7.15
CA GLY A 120 -8.57 3.18 -6.19
C GLY A 120 -8.35 2.68 -4.76
N TYR A 121 -8.88 3.41 -3.77
CA TYR A 121 -8.99 2.99 -2.35
C TYR A 121 -7.76 2.25 -1.77
N LEU A 122 -6.56 2.75 -2.10
CA LEU A 122 -5.32 2.22 -1.53
C LEU A 122 -5.01 2.92 -0.21
N LEU A 123 -4.75 2.13 0.82
CA LEU A 123 -4.33 2.59 2.13
C LEU A 123 -2.88 2.13 2.36
N ALA A 124 -1.97 3.08 2.56
CA ALA A 124 -0.60 2.80 2.95
C ALA A 124 -0.47 2.84 4.48
N VAL A 125 0.23 1.86 5.04
CA VAL A 125 0.40 1.67 6.49
C VAL A 125 1.84 1.29 6.80
N ASP A 126 2.51 2.10 7.60
CA ASP A 126 3.80 1.81 8.22
C ASP A 126 3.57 1.67 9.73
N ILE A 127 3.54 0.42 10.18
CA ILE A 127 3.26 0.04 11.56
C ILE A 127 4.38 0.52 12.50
N GLN A 128 5.65 0.45 12.05
CA GLN A 128 6.79 0.78 12.89
C GLN A 128 6.87 2.27 13.23
N ASN A 129 6.48 3.11 12.29
CA ASN A 129 6.51 4.57 12.44
C ASN A 129 5.13 5.16 12.76
N GLU A 130 4.10 4.33 12.98
CA GLU A 130 2.70 4.74 13.20
C GLU A 130 2.16 5.70 12.11
N ARG A 131 2.61 5.52 10.86
CA ARG A 131 2.18 6.34 9.72
C ARG A 131 1.17 5.59 8.88
N PHE A 132 0.05 6.22 8.58
CA PHE A 132 -0.96 5.64 7.69
C PHE A 132 -1.70 6.72 6.92
N GLY A 133 -2.20 6.38 5.74
CA GLY A 133 -2.96 7.32 4.93
C GLY A 133 -3.43 6.74 3.61
N TRP A 134 -4.56 7.27 3.13
CA TRP A 134 -5.05 6.96 1.79
C TRP A 134 -4.13 7.56 0.74
N LEU A 135 -3.75 6.77 -0.27
CA LEU A 135 -2.98 7.31 -1.41
C LEU A 135 -3.81 8.28 -2.24
N LYS A 136 -5.14 8.09 -2.26
CA LYS A 136 -6.08 8.99 -2.93
C LYS A 136 -7.14 9.45 -1.93
N PRO A 137 -7.36 10.76 -1.75
CA PRO A 137 -8.44 11.23 -0.87
C PRO A 137 -9.79 10.74 -1.38
N ILE A 138 -10.57 10.14 -0.49
CA ILE A 138 -11.91 9.64 -0.79
C ILE A 138 -12.84 10.85 -0.86
N LYS A 139 -13.35 11.17 -2.06
CA LYS A 139 -14.35 12.22 -2.21
C LYS A 139 -15.66 11.73 -1.59
N GLN A 140 -16.03 12.25 -0.42
CA GLN A 140 -17.39 12.09 0.08
C GLN A 140 -18.36 12.77 -0.89
N ARG A 141 -19.35 12.03 -1.42
CA ARG A 141 -20.51 12.65 -2.05
C ARG A 141 -21.24 13.43 -0.97
N LYS A 142 -21.20 14.77 -1.05
CA LYS A 142 -22.10 15.61 -0.27
C LYS A 142 -23.51 15.37 -0.80
N PHE A 143 -24.33 14.61 -0.09
CA PHE A 143 -25.76 14.64 -0.31
C PHE A 143 -26.25 16.02 0.16
N ILE A 144 -26.58 16.89 -0.80
CA ILE A 144 -27.32 18.12 -0.51
C ILE A 144 -28.78 17.67 -0.38
N TYR A 145 -29.31 17.71 0.85
CA TYR A 145 -30.74 17.54 1.13
C TYR A 145 -31.51 18.80 0.74
#